data_AF-A0A644TLH0-F1
#
_entry.id   AF-A0A644TLH0-F1
#
_cell.length_a   1.000
_cell.length_b   1.000
_cell.length_c   1.000
_cell.angle_alpha   90.00
_cell.angle_beta   90.00
_cell.angle_gamma   90.00
#
_symmetry.space_group_name_H-M   'P 1'
#
loop_
_entity.id
_entity.type
_entity.pdbx_description
1 polymer ?
#
loop_
_entity_poly.entity_id
_entity_poly.type
_entity_poly.pdbx_seq_one_letter_code
_entity_poly.pdbx_strand_id
1 'polypeptide(L)'
;MKLSLQAFLALSPPKRRILVGFALSVFLFGVILLVGLSASGSRTKDFPASQNPAPNIEALLGSIRAGNLDAIVTSLSITDIKKLIAFPQIASLDGGSARVLGKALVEKAIHSGKNPERLIASVLPSTSAVLAMLARDRDVDDYREHATEDGPAGNYYQNVVELVPRMKPLRGTYEALFEGFAQGLAAGGRIGDPLKAADEAAYYKAGVTLPRLSSKPRESEYDYSHTFALDIFLQEVETNPITGLEKGPLLFSLTDSIVLGTSSDWRGGEELSEYHSGGITPKAGNGVILYAPTQRRYYLYFHLHDIMVRPGALIPSGYPLGHGGNTGVNARKPGHGEHLHLEIYEAAKARFLRNHEIADIVF
;
A
#
# COMPACT_ATOMS: atom_id res chain seq x y z
N MET A 1 -16.62 -2.97 42.69
CA MET A 1 -15.66 -3.64 43.60
C MET A 1 -15.11 -2.61 44.58
N LYS A 2 -15.30 -2.78 45.90
CA LYS A 2 -14.65 -1.92 46.92
C LYS A 2 -13.38 -2.63 47.42
N LEU A 3 -12.22 -2.17 46.99
CA LEU A 3 -10.94 -2.48 47.64
C LEU A 3 -10.78 -1.56 48.86
N SER A 4 -10.39 -2.11 50.01
CA SER A 4 -10.11 -1.31 51.20
C SER A 4 -8.81 -0.51 51.01
N LEU A 5 -8.75 0.70 51.58
CA LEU A 5 -7.60 1.60 51.47
C LEU A 5 -6.29 0.96 51.97
N GLN A 6 -6.38 0.05 52.94
CA GLN A 6 -5.23 -0.71 53.45
C GLN A 6 -4.66 -1.69 52.42
N ALA A 7 -5.49 -2.31 51.58
CA ALA A 7 -5.02 -3.21 50.51
C ALA A 7 -4.30 -2.44 49.38
N PHE A 8 -4.72 -1.20 49.10
CA PHE A 8 -4.06 -0.34 48.12
C PHE A 8 -2.67 0.12 48.59
N LEU A 9 -2.52 0.40 49.88
CA LEU A 9 -1.26 0.81 50.49
C LEU A 9 -0.25 -0.33 50.71
N ALA A 10 -0.64 -1.59 50.48
CA ALA A 10 0.27 -2.74 50.49
C ALA A 10 0.89 -3.05 49.12
N LEU A 11 0.42 -2.42 48.04
CA LEU A 11 0.94 -2.67 46.70
C LEU A 11 2.32 -2.02 46.49
N SER A 12 3.20 -2.68 45.76
CA SER A 12 4.50 -2.12 45.37
C SER A 12 4.33 -0.92 44.42
N PRO A 13 5.27 0.05 44.39
CA PRO A 13 5.17 1.28 43.61
C PRO A 13 4.75 1.11 42.13
N PRO A 14 5.29 0.13 41.37
CA PRO A 14 4.86 -0.05 39.97
C PRO A 14 3.41 -0.54 39.85
N LYS A 15 2.93 -1.36 40.80
CA LYS A 15 1.55 -1.88 40.77
C LYS A 15 0.50 -0.83 41.15
N ARG A 16 0.84 0.17 41.98
CA ARG A 16 -0.05 1.31 42.26
C ARG A 16 -0.26 2.21 41.04
N ARG A 17 0.77 2.41 40.22
CA ARG A 17 0.69 3.26 39.01
C ARG A 17 -0.25 2.67 37.96
N ILE A 18 -0.25 1.35 37.79
CA ILE A 18 -1.14 0.65 36.85
C ILE A 18 -2.61 0.75 37.31
N LEU A 19 -2.87 0.59 38.61
CA LEU A 19 -4.24 0.64 39.14
C LEU A 19 -4.84 2.06 39.10
N VAL A 20 -4.03 3.10 39.33
CA VAL A 20 -4.45 4.50 39.21
C VAL A 20 -4.72 4.87 37.74
N GLY A 21 -3.92 4.36 36.80
CA GLY A 21 -4.16 4.54 35.35
C GLY A 21 -5.46 3.89 34.87
N PHE A 22 -5.80 2.71 35.39
CA PHE A 22 -7.04 1.99 35.02
C PHE A 22 -8.30 2.68 35.57
N ALA A 23 -8.24 3.23 36.79
CA ALA A 23 -9.35 3.96 37.39
C ALA A 23 -9.64 5.31 36.69
N LEU A 24 -8.59 5.98 36.17
CA LEU A 24 -8.75 7.24 35.45
C LEU A 24 -9.40 7.05 34.06
N SER A 25 -9.09 5.97 33.35
CA SER A 25 -9.70 5.67 32.03
C SER A 25 -11.19 5.31 32.13
N VAL A 26 -11.61 4.62 33.19
CA VAL A 26 -13.04 4.27 33.40
C VAL A 26 -13.87 5.50 33.76
N PHE A 27 -13.28 6.49 34.45
CA PHE A 27 -13.97 7.74 34.76
C PHE A 27 -14.07 8.67 33.54
N LEU A 28 -13.07 8.67 32.65
CA LEU A 28 -13.07 9.51 31.44
C LEU A 28 -14.06 9.01 30.37
N PHE A 29 -14.30 7.70 30.28
CA PHE A 29 -15.31 7.13 29.37
C PHE A 29 -16.75 7.21 29.91
N GLY A 30 -16.93 7.30 31.24
CA GLY A 30 -18.26 7.41 31.86
C GLY A 30 -18.89 8.81 31.79
N VAL A 31 -18.11 9.87 31.57
CA VAL A 31 -18.59 11.26 31.55
C VAL A 31 -19.00 11.74 30.15
N ILE A 32 -18.62 11.02 29.08
CA ILE A 32 -18.97 11.40 27.69
C ILE A 32 -20.38 10.91 27.28
N LEU A 33 -21.04 10.08 28.08
CA LEU A 33 -22.35 9.50 27.74
C LEU A 33 -23.57 10.17 28.41
N LEU A 34 -23.46 11.41 28.92
CA LEU A 34 -24.58 12.05 29.62
C LEU A 34 -24.65 13.58 29.52
N VAL A 35 -24.53 14.16 28.32
CA VAL A 35 -24.98 15.53 27.98
C VAL A 35 -25.28 15.53 26.47
N GLY A 36 -26.47 15.80 25.93
CA GLY A 36 -27.76 16.20 26.48
C GLY A 36 -28.79 16.14 25.34
N LEU A 37 -29.99 15.65 25.66
CA LEU A 37 -31.21 15.90 24.91
C LEU A 37 -31.80 17.20 25.46
N SER A 38 -31.88 18.24 24.64
CA SER A 38 -32.93 19.25 24.77
C SER A 38 -33.18 19.96 23.45
N ALA A 39 -34.45 19.98 23.07
CA ALA A 39 -34.97 20.57 21.85
C ALA A 39 -34.88 22.10 21.87
N SER A 40 -34.57 22.68 20.71
CA SER A 40 -34.81 24.09 20.41
C SER A 40 -35.05 24.22 18.91
N GLY A 41 -36.26 24.59 18.53
CA GLY A 41 -36.66 24.77 17.14
C GLY A 41 -36.01 26.00 16.54
N SER A 42 -35.37 25.83 15.38
CA SER A 42 -35.01 26.94 14.50
C SER A 42 -35.65 26.72 13.12
N ARG A 43 -36.45 27.70 12.70
CA ARG A 43 -36.94 27.85 11.33
C ARG A 43 -35.77 27.75 10.34
N THR A 44 -35.71 26.66 9.59
CA THR A 44 -34.91 26.59 8.37
C THR A 44 -35.65 27.36 7.28
N LYS A 45 -35.04 28.43 6.79
CA LYS A 45 -35.41 29.00 5.48
C LYS A 45 -35.05 27.96 4.43
N ASP A 46 -36.06 27.48 3.71
CA ASP A 46 -35.88 26.61 2.55
C ASP A 46 -35.06 27.33 1.49
N PHE A 47 -33.78 26.98 1.40
CA PHE A 47 -33.01 27.22 0.19
C PHE A 47 -33.41 26.13 -0.82
N PRO A 48 -33.83 26.49 -2.04
CA PRO A 48 -34.14 25.48 -3.05
C PRO A 48 -32.86 24.68 -3.32
N ALA A 49 -32.92 23.39 -2.99
CA ALA A 49 -31.92 22.44 -3.45
C ALA A 49 -31.90 22.52 -4.98
N SER A 50 -30.79 23.03 -5.52
CA SER A 50 -30.49 22.94 -6.95
C SER A 50 -30.48 21.46 -7.30
N GLN A 51 -31.60 20.97 -7.83
CA GLN A 51 -31.69 19.66 -8.46
C GLN A 51 -31.07 19.81 -9.84
N ASN A 52 -29.74 19.89 -9.90
CA ASN A 52 -29.06 19.64 -11.15
C ASN A 52 -29.34 18.17 -11.51
N PRO A 53 -29.96 17.88 -12.66
CA PRO A 53 -30.19 16.50 -13.08
C PRO A 53 -28.86 15.76 -13.07
N ALA A 54 -28.87 14.52 -12.58
CA ALA A 54 -27.68 13.68 -12.60
C ALA A 54 -27.11 13.66 -14.03
N PRO A 55 -25.81 13.93 -14.23
CA PRO A 55 -25.23 13.99 -15.55
C PRO A 55 -25.49 12.67 -16.29
N ASN A 56 -25.91 12.76 -17.55
CA ASN A 56 -26.11 11.60 -18.41
C ASN A 56 -24.77 10.87 -18.58
N ILE A 57 -24.63 9.71 -17.93
CA ILE A 57 -23.40 8.91 -17.91
C ILE A 57 -22.92 8.57 -19.32
N GLU A 58 -23.83 8.35 -20.29
CA GLU A 58 -23.45 8.03 -21.66
C GLU A 58 -22.81 9.22 -22.40
N ALA A 59 -23.37 10.42 -22.24
CA ALA A 59 -22.79 11.64 -22.82
C ALA A 59 -21.40 11.93 -22.22
N LEU A 60 -21.24 11.59 -20.94
CA LEU A 60 -20.00 11.73 -20.21
C LEU A 60 -18.94 10.73 -20.68
N LEU A 61 -19.31 9.46 -20.84
CA LEU A 61 -18.45 8.43 -21.43
C LEU A 61 -18.04 8.81 -22.86
N GLY A 62 -18.92 9.44 -23.63
CA GLY A 62 -18.59 10.04 -24.92
C GLY A 62 -17.48 11.09 -24.84
N SER A 63 -17.54 11.99 -23.84
CA SER A 63 -16.52 13.02 -23.62
C SER A 63 -15.17 12.44 -23.16
N ILE A 64 -15.23 11.39 -22.33
CA ILE A 64 -14.05 10.62 -21.89
C ILE A 64 -13.37 9.93 -23.07
N ARG A 65 -14.15 9.25 -23.93
CA ARG A 65 -13.66 8.60 -25.16
C ARG A 65 -13.07 9.59 -26.16
N ALA A 66 -13.63 10.80 -26.22
CA ALA A 66 -13.09 11.90 -27.02
C ALA A 66 -11.80 12.51 -26.44
N GLY A 67 -11.39 12.11 -25.22
CA GLY A 67 -10.19 12.64 -24.56
C GLY A 67 -10.30 14.11 -24.13
N ASN A 68 -11.52 14.66 -24.02
CA ASN A 68 -11.72 16.07 -23.68
C ASN A 68 -11.58 16.28 -22.16
N LEU A 69 -10.35 16.39 -21.71
CA LEU A 69 -9.99 16.52 -20.29
C LEU A 69 -10.63 17.74 -19.63
N ASP A 70 -10.62 18.89 -20.30
CA ASP A 70 -11.19 20.14 -19.78
C ASP A 70 -12.69 20.01 -19.54
N ALA A 71 -13.42 19.38 -20.46
CA ALA A 71 -14.85 19.11 -20.29
C ALA A 71 -15.11 18.19 -19.08
N ILE A 72 -14.29 17.18 -18.86
CA ILE A 72 -14.43 16.25 -17.72
C ILE A 72 -14.15 16.99 -16.41
N VAL A 73 -13.04 17.72 -16.34
CA VAL A 73 -12.61 18.45 -15.14
C VAL A 73 -13.59 19.57 -14.78
N THR A 74 -14.26 20.19 -15.76
CA THR A 74 -15.29 21.19 -15.48
C THR A 74 -16.64 20.57 -15.11
N SER A 75 -17.09 19.55 -15.84
CA SER A 75 -18.44 18.98 -15.70
C SER A 75 -18.61 17.98 -14.56
N LEU A 76 -17.56 17.27 -14.14
CA LEU A 76 -17.67 16.22 -13.13
C LEU A 76 -17.27 16.67 -11.74
N SER A 77 -17.99 16.17 -10.74
CA SER A 77 -17.51 16.18 -9.37
C SER A 77 -16.47 15.09 -9.16
N ILE A 78 -15.67 15.24 -8.10
CA ILE A 78 -14.75 14.19 -7.65
C ILE A 78 -15.51 12.89 -7.35
N THR A 79 -16.71 12.99 -6.76
CA THR A 79 -17.54 11.83 -6.44
C THR A 79 -17.94 11.06 -7.70
N ASP A 80 -18.23 11.77 -8.80
CA ASP A 80 -18.59 11.13 -10.07
C ASP A 80 -17.39 10.39 -10.68
N ILE A 81 -16.21 11.03 -10.69
CA ILE A 81 -14.98 10.39 -11.16
C ILE A 81 -14.66 9.14 -10.33
N LYS A 82 -14.79 9.22 -8.99
CA LYS A 82 -14.60 8.07 -8.10
C LYS A 82 -15.55 6.92 -8.43
N LYS A 83 -16.83 7.21 -8.73
CA LYS A 83 -17.81 6.18 -9.12
C LYS A 83 -17.46 5.50 -10.44
N LEU A 84 -16.90 6.23 -11.40
CA LEU A 84 -16.47 5.66 -12.69
C LEU A 84 -15.24 4.76 -12.55
N ILE A 85 -14.34 5.09 -11.62
CA ILE A 85 -13.14 4.30 -11.33
C ILE A 85 -13.45 3.07 -10.44
N ALA A 86 -14.58 3.10 -9.71
CA ALA A 86 -14.97 1.98 -8.86
C ALA A 86 -15.41 0.77 -9.70
N PHE A 87 -15.30 -0.42 -9.10
CA PHE A 87 -15.92 -1.63 -9.65
C PHE A 87 -17.46 -1.56 -9.45
N PRO A 88 -18.28 -1.99 -10.43
CA PRO A 88 -17.91 -2.60 -11.71
C PRO A 88 -17.62 -1.61 -12.86
N GLN A 89 -17.82 -0.31 -12.67
CA GLN A 89 -17.77 0.69 -13.75
C GLN A 89 -16.43 0.72 -14.48
N ILE A 90 -15.31 0.54 -13.78
CA ILE A 90 -13.98 0.50 -14.41
C ILE A 90 -13.86 -0.61 -15.47
N ALA A 91 -14.64 -1.69 -15.36
CA ALA A 91 -14.62 -2.80 -16.31
C ALA A 91 -15.16 -2.44 -17.70
N SER A 92 -15.91 -1.34 -17.83
CA SER A 92 -16.39 -0.86 -19.13
C SER A 92 -15.47 0.16 -19.78
N LEU A 93 -14.38 0.55 -19.12
CA LEU A 93 -13.42 1.53 -19.62
C LEU A 93 -12.33 0.84 -20.45
N ASP A 94 -12.08 1.40 -21.63
CA ASP A 94 -10.83 1.14 -22.36
C ASP A 94 -9.65 1.85 -21.68
N GLY A 95 -8.42 1.48 -22.05
CA GLY A 95 -7.21 2.05 -21.45
C GLY A 95 -7.07 3.57 -21.66
N GLY A 96 -7.49 4.10 -22.81
CA GLY A 96 -7.46 5.54 -23.06
C GLY A 96 -8.39 6.30 -22.13
N SER A 97 -9.63 5.82 -22.00
CA SER A 97 -10.64 6.35 -21.09
C SER A 97 -10.19 6.31 -19.63
N ALA A 98 -9.61 5.19 -19.20
CA ALA A 98 -9.09 5.04 -17.84
C ALA A 98 -7.93 6.01 -17.55
N ARG A 99 -7.00 6.18 -18.50
CA ARG A 99 -5.90 7.15 -18.38
C ARG A 99 -6.40 8.58 -18.26
N VAL A 100 -7.36 8.98 -19.10
CA VAL A 100 -7.97 10.32 -19.05
C VAL A 100 -8.65 10.55 -17.70
N LEU A 101 -9.39 9.57 -17.18
CA LEU A 101 -10.02 9.68 -15.86
C LEU A 101 -9.01 9.79 -14.72
N GLY A 102 -7.89 9.05 -14.80
CA GLY A 102 -6.81 9.16 -13.83
C GLY A 102 -6.25 10.57 -13.77
N LYS A 103 -5.92 11.14 -14.93
CA LYS A 103 -5.43 12.52 -15.04
C LYS A 103 -6.47 13.53 -14.55
N ALA A 104 -7.73 13.37 -14.95
CA ALA A 104 -8.83 14.25 -14.56
C ALA A 104 -9.04 14.28 -13.04
N LEU A 105 -8.91 13.13 -12.35
CA LEU A 105 -9.03 13.07 -10.90
C LEU A 105 -7.98 13.96 -10.21
N VAL A 106 -6.75 13.92 -10.70
CA VAL A 106 -5.63 14.71 -10.15
C VAL A 106 -5.83 16.20 -10.41
N GLU A 107 -6.12 16.58 -11.65
CA GLU A 107 -6.37 17.98 -12.01
C GLU A 107 -7.57 18.56 -11.25
N LYS A 108 -8.65 17.79 -11.13
CA LYS A 108 -9.81 18.20 -10.34
C LYS A 108 -9.45 18.40 -8.86
N ALA A 109 -8.62 17.52 -8.30
CA ALA A 109 -8.15 17.68 -6.92
C ALA A 109 -7.35 18.97 -6.74
N ILE A 110 -6.39 19.24 -7.63
CA ILE A 110 -5.56 20.44 -7.62
C ILE A 110 -6.43 21.70 -7.74
N HIS A 111 -7.31 21.77 -8.74
CA HIS A 111 -8.22 22.91 -8.94
C HIS A 111 -9.17 23.13 -7.76
N SER A 112 -9.52 22.06 -7.04
CA SER A 112 -10.39 22.13 -5.87
C SER A 112 -9.64 22.35 -4.55
N GLY A 113 -8.32 22.59 -4.59
CA GLY A 113 -7.47 22.76 -3.40
C GLY A 113 -7.37 21.50 -2.52
N LYS A 114 -7.70 20.32 -3.06
CA LYS A 114 -7.61 19.04 -2.34
C LYS A 114 -6.26 18.39 -2.57
N ASN A 115 -5.83 17.56 -1.62
CA ASN A 115 -4.61 16.77 -1.76
C ASN A 115 -4.83 15.63 -2.78
N PRO A 116 -4.14 15.64 -3.95
CA PRO A 116 -4.36 14.64 -4.99
C PRO A 116 -3.91 13.24 -4.58
N GLU A 117 -2.82 13.11 -3.81
CA GLU A 117 -2.27 11.80 -3.41
C GLU A 117 -3.26 11.04 -2.51
N ARG A 118 -3.89 11.71 -1.53
CA ARG A 118 -4.95 11.15 -0.69
C ARG A 118 -6.18 10.76 -1.51
N LEU A 119 -6.50 11.53 -2.54
CA LEU A 119 -7.65 11.21 -3.38
C LEU A 119 -7.39 9.97 -4.24
N ILE A 120 -6.19 9.87 -4.84
CA ILE A 120 -5.73 8.68 -5.54
C ILE A 120 -5.74 7.48 -4.60
N ALA A 121 -5.16 7.59 -3.41
CA ALA A 121 -5.15 6.52 -2.41
C ALA A 121 -6.55 5.97 -2.11
N SER A 122 -7.57 6.83 -2.15
CA SER A 122 -8.97 6.46 -1.89
C SER A 122 -9.68 5.74 -3.05
N VAL A 123 -9.04 5.62 -4.22
CA VAL A 123 -9.55 4.92 -5.41
C VAL A 123 -8.62 3.83 -5.94
N LEU A 124 -7.41 3.69 -5.37
CA LEU A 124 -6.52 2.60 -5.71
C LEU A 124 -7.17 1.25 -5.33
N PRO A 125 -6.93 0.19 -6.12
CA PRO A 125 -7.29 -1.16 -5.71
C PRO A 125 -6.54 -1.51 -4.43
N SER A 126 -7.14 -2.35 -3.58
CA SER A 126 -6.46 -2.87 -2.39
C SER A 126 -5.21 -3.65 -2.78
N THR A 127 -4.26 -3.79 -1.86
CA THR A 127 -3.05 -4.61 -2.07
C THR A 127 -3.38 -6.02 -2.57
N SER A 128 -4.35 -6.71 -1.94
CA SER A 128 -4.81 -8.02 -2.40
C SER A 128 -5.38 -8.00 -3.81
N ALA A 129 -6.08 -6.92 -4.20
CA ALA A 129 -6.58 -6.76 -5.55
C ALA A 129 -5.45 -6.49 -6.56
N VAL A 130 -4.39 -5.77 -6.17
CA VAL A 130 -3.17 -5.63 -6.98
C VAL A 130 -2.48 -6.98 -7.16
N LEU A 131 -2.26 -7.74 -6.09
CA LEU A 131 -1.69 -9.09 -6.17
C LEU A 131 -2.53 -10.01 -7.06
N ALA A 132 -3.85 -9.95 -6.95
CA ALA A 132 -4.77 -10.68 -7.82
C ALA A 132 -4.66 -10.28 -9.30
N MET A 133 -4.35 -9.01 -9.62
CA MET A 133 -4.06 -8.58 -10.99
C MET A 133 -2.76 -9.19 -11.54
N LEU A 134 -1.76 -9.40 -10.69
CA LEU A 134 -0.43 -9.88 -11.07
C LEU A 134 -0.31 -11.41 -11.04
N ALA A 135 -1.21 -12.11 -10.35
CA ALA A 135 -1.16 -13.54 -10.14
C ALA A 135 -1.10 -14.35 -11.44
N ARG A 136 -0.06 -15.18 -11.56
CA ARG A 136 0.04 -16.25 -12.56
C ARG A 136 -0.64 -17.50 -12.03
N ASP A 137 -0.84 -18.48 -12.91
CA ASP A 137 -1.61 -19.67 -12.55
C ASP A 137 -0.95 -20.44 -11.39
N ARG A 138 0.39 -20.55 -11.37
CA ARG A 138 1.09 -21.12 -10.20
C ARG A 138 0.83 -20.32 -8.91
N ASP A 139 0.79 -18.98 -9.00
CA ASP A 139 0.67 -18.14 -7.81
C ASP A 139 -0.76 -18.29 -7.26
N VAL A 140 -1.75 -18.49 -8.14
CA VAL A 140 -3.12 -18.85 -7.76
C VAL A 140 -3.18 -20.23 -7.10
N ASP A 141 -2.43 -21.20 -7.59
CA ASP A 141 -2.37 -22.53 -6.96
C ASP A 141 -1.74 -22.47 -5.57
N ASP A 142 -0.64 -21.72 -5.40
CA ASP A 142 -0.03 -21.46 -4.09
C ASP A 142 -1.02 -20.74 -3.15
N TYR A 143 -1.78 -19.76 -3.65
CA TYR A 143 -2.82 -19.10 -2.86
C TYR A 143 -3.96 -20.05 -2.47
N ARG A 144 -4.36 -20.97 -3.36
CA ARG A 144 -5.39 -21.96 -3.05
C ARG A 144 -4.92 -22.95 -1.98
N GLU A 145 -3.66 -23.39 -2.07
CA GLU A 145 -3.06 -24.22 -1.03
C GLU A 145 -3.09 -23.51 0.32
N HIS A 146 -2.60 -22.28 0.39
CA HIS A 146 -2.61 -21.51 1.64
C HIS A 146 -4.00 -21.06 2.09
N ALA A 147 -4.99 -21.00 1.20
CA ALA A 147 -6.38 -20.74 1.57
C ALA A 147 -7.01 -21.90 2.36
N THR A 148 -6.40 -23.09 2.36
CA THR A 148 -6.86 -24.22 3.18
C THR A 148 -6.44 -24.13 4.66
N GLU A 149 -5.54 -23.20 4.99
CA GLU A 149 -5.13 -22.94 6.37
C GLU A 149 -6.29 -22.35 7.20
N ASP A 150 -6.40 -22.74 8.46
CA ASP A 150 -7.38 -22.12 9.36
C ASP A 150 -6.94 -20.70 9.79
N GLY A 151 -7.92 -19.84 10.05
CA GLY A 151 -7.70 -18.54 10.69
C GLY A 151 -7.31 -17.39 9.74
N PRO A 152 -6.66 -16.33 10.25
CA PRO A 152 -6.45 -15.10 9.50
C PRO A 152 -5.63 -15.26 8.21
N ALA A 153 -4.68 -16.20 8.18
CA ALA A 153 -3.84 -16.45 7.00
C ALA A 153 -4.65 -17.05 5.85
N GLY A 154 -5.38 -18.14 6.09
CA GLY A 154 -6.23 -18.74 5.06
C GLY A 154 -7.31 -17.80 4.56
N ASN A 155 -7.94 -17.04 5.46
CA ASN A 155 -8.91 -15.99 5.08
C ASN A 155 -8.31 -14.94 4.14
N TYR A 156 -7.04 -14.53 4.37
CA TYR A 156 -6.35 -13.60 3.49
C TYR A 156 -6.18 -14.21 2.08
N TYR A 157 -5.66 -15.43 1.98
CA TYR A 157 -5.39 -16.06 0.69
C TYR A 157 -6.67 -16.43 -0.07
N GLN A 158 -7.71 -16.87 0.65
CA GLN A 158 -9.04 -17.09 0.07
C GLN A 158 -9.58 -15.82 -0.58
N ASN A 159 -9.47 -14.66 0.10
CA ASN A 159 -9.87 -13.37 -0.47
C ASN A 159 -9.06 -13.01 -1.74
N VAL A 160 -7.76 -13.31 -1.79
CA VAL A 160 -6.97 -13.10 -3.03
C VAL A 160 -7.47 -13.99 -4.15
N VAL A 161 -7.69 -15.28 -3.89
CA VAL A 161 -8.21 -16.25 -4.89
C VAL A 161 -9.55 -15.79 -5.47
N GLU A 162 -10.46 -15.29 -4.63
CA GLU A 162 -11.76 -14.76 -5.05
C GLU A 162 -11.66 -13.50 -5.93
N LEU A 163 -10.61 -12.69 -5.71
CA LEU A 163 -10.36 -11.47 -6.48
C LEU A 163 -9.75 -11.77 -7.85
N VAL A 164 -8.94 -12.81 -8.01
CA VAL A 164 -8.22 -13.15 -9.27
C VAL A 164 -9.13 -13.11 -10.50
N PRO A 165 -10.25 -13.84 -10.59
CA PRO A 165 -11.08 -13.86 -11.81
C PRO A 165 -11.67 -12.50 -12.16
N ARG A 166 -11.84 -11.61 -11.17
CA ARG A 166 -12.41 -10.26 -11.37
C ARG A 166 -11.34 -9.23 -11.68
N MET A 167 -10.18 -9.33 -11.05
CA MET A 167 -9.14 -8.32 -11.11
C MET A 167 -8.15 -8.56 -12.26
N LYS A 168 -7.76 -9.80 -12.53
CA LYS A 168 -6.78 -10.14 -13.59
C LYS A 168 -7.17 -9.59 -14.96
N PRO A 169 -8.44 -9.64 -15.42
CA PRO A 169 -8.85 -9.03 -16.69
C PRO A 169 -8.76 -7.49 -16.71
N LEU A 170 -8.81 -6.84 -15.54
CA LEU A 170 -8.82 -5.38 -15.41
C LEU A 170 -7.41 -4.78 -15.34
N ARG A 171 -6.35 -5.60 -15.32
CA ARG A 171 -4.97 -5.14 -15.14
C ARG A 171 -4.60 -4.01 -16.11
N GLY A 172 -4.83 -4.19 -17.41
CA GLY A 172 -4.49 -3.18 -18.42
C GLY A 172 -5.25 -1.86 -18.24
N THR A 173 -6.50 -1.90 -17.79
CA THR A 173 -7.30 -0.71 -17.49
C THR A 173 -6.77 0.03 -16.26
N TYR A 174 -6.41 -0.70 -15.19
CA TYR A 174 -5.79 -0.11 -14.01
C TYR A 174 -4.38 0.44 -14.29
N GLU A 175 -3.54 -0.26 -15.07
CA GLU A 175 -2.23 0.26 -15.51
C GLU A 175 -2.38 1.62 -16.20
N ALA A 176 -3.35 1.74 -17.12
CA ALA A 176 -3.61 3.00 -17.81
C ALA A 176 -4.14 4.08 -16.87
N LEU A 177 -4.98 3.71 -15.90
CA LEU A 177 -5.41 4.62 -14.83
C LEU A 177 -4.23 5.15 -14.01
N PHE A 178 -3.30 4.27 -13.63
CA PHE A 178 -2.09 4.61 -12.88
C PHE A 178 -1.16 5.55 -13.68
N GLU A 179 -1.02 5.32 -14.99
CA GLU A 179 -0.34 6.24 -15.90
C GLU A 179 -0.99 7.62 -15.89
N GLY A 180 -2.34 7.68 -15.90
CA GLY A 180 -3.09 8.93 -15.80
C GLY A 180 -2.82 9.68 -14.49
N PHE A 181 -2.81 8.97 -13.35
CA PHE A 181 -2.43 9.55 -12.06
C PHE A 181 -1.01 10.11 -12.08
N ALA A 182 -0.04 9.34 -12.56
CA ALA A 182 1.35 9.77 -12.62
C ALA A 182 1.54 11.01 -13.53
N GLN A 183 0.90 11.03 -14.70
CA GLN A 183 0.92 12.19 -15.60
C GLN A 183 0.33 13.44 -14.95
N GLY A 184 -0.82 13.30 -14.29
CA GLY A 184 -1.45 14.42 -13.58
C GLY A 184 -0.61 14.96 -12.42
N LEU A 185 -0.02 14.07 -11.62
CA LEU A 185 0.85 14.45 -10.50
C LEU A 185 2.12 15.15 -11.00
N ALA A 186 2.78 14.60 -12.02
CA ALA A 186 3.97 15.20 -12.61
C ALA A 186 3.70 16.59 -13.19
N ALA A 187 2.60 16.75 -13.95
CA ALA A 187 2.20 18.04 -14.51
C ALA A 187 1.88 19.09 -13.43
N GLY A 188 1.37 18.65 -12.27
CA GLY A 188 1.12 19.48 -11.11
C GLY A 188 2.34 19.75 -10.22
N GLY A 189 3.54 19.28 -10.58
CA GLY A 189 4.74 19.37 -9.75
C GLY A 189 4.65 18.58 -8.43
N ARG A 190 3.79 17.55 -8.38
CA ARG A 190 3.52 16.71 -7.21
C ARG A 190 4.38 15.44 -7.24
N ILE A 191 5.70 15.64 -7.32
CA ILE A 191 6.69 14.57 -7.28
C ILE A 191 7.38 14.60 -5.91
N GLY A 192 7.57 13.42 -5.30
CA GLY A 192 8.31 13.29 -4.05
C GLY A 192 9.71 13.87 -4.15
N ASP A 193 10.17 14.52 -3.08
CA ASP A 193 11.51 15.06 -2.96
C ASP A 193 12.35 14.16 -2.04
N PRO A 194 13.31 13.37 -2.58
CA PRO A 194 14.09 12.44 -1.78
C PRO A 194 14.82 13.11 -0.60
N LEU A 195 15.35 14.32 -0.81
CA LEU A 195 16.12 15.04 0.20
C LEU A 195 15.25 15.57 1.35
N LYS A 196 13.94 15.74 1.12
CA LYS A 196 13.00 16.04 2.21
C LYS A 196 12.58 14.80 2.97
N ALA A 197 12.73 13.62 2.37
CA ALA A 197 12.31 12.36 2.97
C ALA A 197 13.39 11.74 3.85
N ALA A 198 14.66 11.78 3.42
CA ALA A 198 15.81 11.33 4.19
C ALA A 198 17.10 12.03 3.72
N ASP A 199 17.96 12.46 4.64
CA ASP A 199 19.23 13.12 4.33
C ASP A 199 20.17 12.17 3.55
N GLU A 200 20.08 10.87 3.85
CA GLU A 200 20.83 9.79 3.21
C GLU A 200 20.59 9.72 1.70
N ALA A 201 19.42 10.19 1.21
CA ALA A 201 19.11 10.22 -0.21
C ALA A 201 20.09 11.09 -1.02
N ALA A 202 20.78 12.04 -0.38
CA ALA A 202 21.85 12.82 -1.02
C ALA A 202 23.02 11.97 -1.51
N TYR A 203 23.19 10.77 -0.96
CA TYR A 203 24.29 9.85 -1.27
C TYR A 203 23.87 8.70 -2.18
N TYR A 204 22.60 8.67 -2.62
CA TYR A 204 22.10 7.65 -3.54
C TYR A 204 22.84 7.69 -4.88
N LYS A 205 23.28 6.52 -5.37
CA LYS A 205 24.05 6.36 -6.62
C LYS A 205 23.53 5.25 -7.54
N ALA A 206 22.25 4.91 -7.42
CA ALA A 206 21.60 3.69 -7.95
C ALA A 206 21.57 2.51 -6.96
N GLY A 207 20.76 1.49 -7.28
CA GLY A 207 20.53 0.31 -6.46
C GLY A 207 19.37 0.45 -5.48
N VAL A 208 19.24 -0.52 -4.57
CA VAL A 208 18.19 -0.57 -3.53
C VAL A 208 18.62 0.01 -2.18
N THR A 209 19.92 0.16 -1.93
CA THR A 209 20.51 0.71 -0.70
C THR A 209 21.63 1.70 -1.06
N LEU A 210 22.24 2.35 -0.06
CA LEU A 210 23.50 3.05 -0.29
C LEU A 210 24.63 2.04 -0.61
N PRO A 211 25.70 2.48 -1.32
CA PRO A 211 26.80 1.60 -1.68
C PRO A 211 27.36 0.83 -0.49
N ARG A 212 27.57 -0.49 -0.67
CA ARG A 212 28.09 -1.44 0.34
C ARG A 212 27.12 -1.83 1.46
N LEU A 213 25.89 -1.32 1.47
CA LEU A 213 24.87 -1.73 2.45
C LEU A 213 24.03 -2.93 1.98
N SER A 214 24.33 -3.49 0.82
CA SER A 214 23.77 -4.76 0.37
C SER A 214 24.71 -5.50 -0.57
N SER A 215 24.42 -6.77 -0.80
CA SER A 215 25.12 -7.64 -1.74
C SER A 215 24.15 -8.50 -2.54
N LYS A 216 24.51 -8.80 -3.79
CA LYS A 216 23.78 -9.77 -4.61
C LYS A 216 24.02 -11.21 -4.13
N PRO A 217 23.07 -12.13 -4.28
CA PRO A 217 23.31 -13.55 -4.04
C PRO A 217 24.38 -14.09 -5.00
N ARG A 218 24.97 -15.25 -4.69
CA ARG A 218 25.86 -15.90 -5.66
C ARG A 218 25.02 -16.37 -6.86
N GLU A 219 25.54 -16.20 -8.07
CA GLU A 219 24.80 -16.58 -9.29
C GLU A 219 24.42 -18.05 -9.33
N SER A 220 25.23 -18.93 -8.72
CA SER A 220 24.92 -20.36 -8.55
C SER A 220 23.74 -20.63 -7.61
N GLU A 221 23.35 -19.67 -6.78
CA GLU A 221 22.28 -19.77 -5.78
C GLU A 221 20.97 -19.13 -6.26
N TYR A 222 20.96 -18.52 -7.45
CA TYR A 222 19.80 -17.80 -7.99
C TYR A 222 18.55 -18.69 -8.08
N ASP A 223 18.64 -19.85 -8.73
CA ASP A 223 17.46 -20.71 -8.90
C ASP A 223 17.10 -21.51 -7.63
N TYR A 224 18.02 -21.59 -6.67
CA TYR A 224 17.79 -22.26 -5.38
C TYR A 224 17.04 -21.38 -4.37
N SER A 225 17.27 -20.06 -4.41
CA SER A 225 16.62 -19.09 -3.52
C SER A 225 15.17 -18.84 -3.95
N HIS A 226 14.96 -18.12 -5.04
CA HIS A 226 13.62 -17.87 -5.60
C HIS A 226 13.71 -17.54 -7.10
N THR A 227 13.23 -18.41 -7.99
CA THR A 227 13.38 -18.23 -9.46
C THR A 227 12.81 -16.90 -9.98
N PHE A 228 11.77 -16.34 -9.35
CA PHE A 228 11.06 -15.14 -9.81
C PHE A 228 11.09 -13.98 -8.80
N ALA A 229 12.08 -14.00 -7.93
CA ALA A 229 12.40 -12.92 -7.02
C ALA A 229 13.93 -12.81 -6.90
N LEU A 230 14.42 -11.78 -6.24
CA LEU A 230 15.82 -11.68 -5.86
C LEU A 230 15.91 -11.32 -4.38
N ASP A 231 16.58 -12.18 -3.63
CA ASP A 231 16.93 -11.91 -2.23
C ASP A 231 18.21 -11.10 -2.19
N ILE A 232 18.08 -9.83 -1.84
CA ILE A 232 19.20 -8.89 -1.75
C ILE A 232 19.63 -8.83 -0.29
N PHE A 233 20.77 -9.44 0.03
CA PHE A 233 21.28 -9.52 1.39
C PHE A 233 21.71 -8.15 1.89
N LEU A 234 21.18 -7.77 3.04
CA LEU A 234 21.38 -6.47 3.68
C LEU A 234 22.58 -6.55 4.62
N GLN A 235 23.34 -5.45 4.69
CA GLN A 235 24.42 -5.29 5.66
C GLN A 235 23.96 -4.35 6.78
N GLU A 236 24.67 -4.37 7.91
CA GLU A 236 24.36 -3.50 9.06
C GLU A 236 22.92 -3.72 9.61
N VAL A 237 22.51 -4.98 9.71
CA VAL A 237 21.20 -5.35 10.27
C VAL A 237 21.27 -5.42 11.80
N GLU A 238 20.39 -4.68 12.46
CA GLU A 238 20.22 -4.72 13.91
C GLU A 238 19.07 -5.65 14.30
N THR A 239 19.32 -6.57 15.22
CA THR A 239 18.28 -7.49 15.73
C THR A 239 17.87 -7.11 17.14
N ASN A 240 16.56 -6.88 17.34
CA ASN A 240 16.01 -6.69 18.67
C ASN A 240 16.09 -8.01 19.46
N PRO A 241 16.81 -8.08 20.60
CA PRO A 241 17.03 -9.35 21.31
C PRO A 241 15.78 -9.89 22.02
N ILE A 242 14.72 -9.10 22.16
CA ILE A 242 13.47 -9.50 22.83
C ILE A 242 12.46 -10.03 21.80
N THR A 243 12.31 -9.32 20.69
CA THR A 243 11.29 -9.66 19.67
C THR A 243 11.88 -10.45 18.49
N GLY A 244 13.20 -10.46 18.35
CA GLY A 244 13.89 -10.96 17.16
C GLY A 244 13.61 -10.12 15.90
N LEU A 245 12.95 -8.96 16.01
CA LEU A 245 12.68 -8.11 14.84
C LEU A 245 13.98 -7.49 14.35
N GLU A 246 14.21 -7.59 13.05
CA GLU A 246 15.37 -7.01 12.40
C GLU A 246 15.04 -5.63 11.84
N LYS A 247 16.05 -4.77 11.84
CA LYS A 247 16.06 -3.49 11.14
C LYS A 247 17.36 -3.36 10.37
N GLY A 248 17.25 -3.38 9.06
CA GLY A 248 18.35 -3.17 8.12
C GLY A 248 18.45 -1.71 7.66
N PRO A 249 19.24 -1.46 6.61
CA PRO A 249 19.49 -0.13 6.07
C PRO A 249 18.25 0.43 5.37
N LEU A 250 18.31 1.73 5.09
CA LEU A 250 17.30 2.42 4.29
C LEU A 250 17.27 1.87 2.85
N LEU A 251 16.07 1.55 2.39
CA LEU A 251 15.80 1.08 1.04
C LEU A 251 15.31 2.23 0.15
N PHE A 252 15.70 2.22 -1.11
CA PHE A 252 15.37 3.25 -2.09
C PHE A 252 14.60 2.68 -3.28
N SER A 253 13.71 3.49 -3.87
CA SER A 253 13.04 3.16 -5.11
C SER A 253 14.06 3.04 -6.24
N LEU A 254 14.01 1.96 -7.01
CA LEU A 254 14.82 1.80 -8.22
C LEU A 254 14.35 2.72 -9.36
N THR A 255 13.10 3.18 -9.33
CA THR A 255 12.46 3.84 -10.48
C THR A 255 11.50 4.95 -10.09
N ASP A 256 11.19 5.81 -11.06
CA ASP A 256 10.07 6.73 -10.97
C ASP A 256 8.77 5.94 -10.99
N SER A 257 8.00 6.04 -9.91
CA SER A 257 6.87 5.14 -9.65
C SER A 257 5.74 5.83 -8.92
N ILE A 258 4.51 5.37 -9.21
CA ILE A 258 3.38 5.60 -8.32
C ILE A 258 3.31 4.49 -7.27
N VAL A 259 3.10 4.88 -6.01
CA VAL A 259 2.93 3.94 -4.90
C VAL A 259 1.51 3.39 -4.93
N LEU A 260 1.35 2.08 -5.12
CA LEU A 260 0.03 1.44 -5.22
C LEU A 260 -0.46 0.90 -3.89
N GLY A 261 0.44 0.28 -3.11
CA GLY A 261 0.10 -0.37 -1.86
C GLY A 261 1.27 -0.35 -0.89
N THR A 262 0.96 -0.24 0.39
CA THR A 262 1.92 -0.28 1.49
C THR A 262 1.29 -0.97 2.69
N SER A 263 2.06 -1.69 3.48
CA SER A 263 1.63 -2.10 4.82
C SER A 263 2.84 -2.19 5.75
N SER A 264 2.73 -1.57 6.92
CA SER A 264 3.76 -1.50 7.96
C SER A 264 3.27 -2.04 9.31
N ASP A 265 2.19 -2.81 9.28
CA ASP A 265 1.43 -3.26 10.45
C ASP A 265 1.33 -4.78 10.55
N TRP A 266 2.20 -5.52 9.85
CA TRP A 266 2.25 -6.97 9.90
C TRP A 266 2.50 -7.48 11.32
N ARG A 267 1.72 -8.49 11.72
CA ARG A 267 1.83 -9.18 13.01
C ARG A 267 1.70 -10.67 12.77
N GLY A 268 2.76 -11.39 13.10
CA GLY A 268 2.80 -12.85 13.06
C GLY A 268 4.11 -13.39 13.62
N GLY A 269 4.37 -14.68 13.37
CA GLY A 269 5.58 -15.37 13.77
C GLY A 269 6.25 -16.13 12.62
N GLU A 270 6.84 -17.28 12.94
CA GLU A 270 7.63 -18.12 12.03
C GLU A 270 6.75 -19.05 11.17
N GLU A 271 5.50 -19.26 11.60
CA GLU A 271 4.53 -20.11 10.92
C GLU A 271 3.24 -19.37 10.54
N LEU A 272 2.53 -19.87 9.52
CA LEU A 272 1.27 -19.26 9.05
C LEU A 272 0.18 -19.27 10.13
N SER A 273 0.16 -20.27 11.01
CA SER A 273 -0.77 -20.36 12.13
C SER A 273 -0.56 -19.27 13.18
N GLU A 274 0.62 -18.65 13.20
CA GLU A 274 0.98 -17.55 14.11
C GLU A 274 0.66 -16.17 13.50
N TYR A 275 0.25 -16.10 12.22
CA TYR A 275 -0.14 -14.86 11.59
C TYR A 275 -1.47 -14.33 12.15
N HIS A 276 -1.49 -13.04 12.47
CA HIS A 276 -2.65 -12.37 13.06
C HIS A 276 -3.27 -11.34 12.12
N SER A 277 -2.48 -10.43 11.54
CA SER A 277 -3.00 -9.31 10.75
C SER A 277 -1.92 -8.55 9.98
N GLY A 278 -2.34 -7.72 9.02
CA GLY A 278 -1.49 -6.74 8.35
C GLY A 278 -0.53 -7.35 7.32
N GLY A 279 0.45 -6.56 6.92
CA GLY A 279 1.37 -6.89 5.83
C GLY A 279 0.75 -6.80 4.43
N ILE A 280 1.62 -6.89 3.43
CA ILE A 280 1.24 -7.08 2.04
C ILE A 280 0.61 -8.46 1.87
N THR A 281 1.21 -9.50 2.46
CA THR A 281 0.63 -10.84 2.65
C THR A 281 1.12 -11.43 3.97
N PRO A 282 0.49 -12.52 4.49
CA PRO A 282 0.99 -13.26 5.63
C PRO A 282 2.47 -13.66 5.49
N LYS A 283 2.89 -14.15 4.32
CA LYS A 283 4.26 -14.61 4.07
C LYS A 283 5.25 -13.48 3.78
N ALA A 284 4.81 -12.44 3.07
CA ALA A 284 5.66 -11.33 2.62
C ALA A 284 5.91 -10.27 3.70
N GLY A 285 5.05 -10.18 4.72
CA GLY A 285 5.23 -9.19 5.78
C GLY A 285 4.90 -7.77 5.33
N ASN A 286 5.54 -6.80 5.98
CA ASN A 286 5.47 -5.41 5.56
C ASN A 286 6.13 -5.23 4.19
N GLY A 287 5.61 -4.29 3.41
CA GLY A 287 6.16 -4.07 2.08
C GLY A 287 5.50 -2.94 1.31
N VAL A 288 6.06 -2.69 0.12
CA VAL A 288 5.65 -1.64 -0.79
C VAL A 288 5.44 -2.23 -2.18
N ILE A 289 4.33 -1.88 -2.82
CA ILE A 289 4.06 -2.17 -4.23
C ILE A 289 4.10 -0.85 -5.02
N LEU A 290 5.02 -0.78 -5.96
CA LEU A 290 5.20 0.35 -6.86
C LEU A 290 4.80 -0.05 -8.28
N TYR A 291 4.32 0.91 -9.06
CA TYR A 291 4.17 0.78 -10.51
C TYR A 291 4.96 1.88 -11.21
N ALA A 292 5.90 1.48 -12.07
CA ALA A 292 6.74 2.34 -12.90
C ALA A 292 6.08 2.52 -14.27
N PRO A 293 5.38 3.63 -14.55
CA PRO A 293 4.51 3.75 -15.72
C PRO A 293 5.31 3.71 -17.04
N THR A 294 6.48 4.36 -17.08
CA THR A 294 7.35 4.40 -18.27
C THR A 294 7.84 3.02 -18.69
N GLN A 295 8.10 2.15 -17.72
CA GLN A 295 8.62 0.80 -17.95
C GLN A 295 7.52 -0.26 -18.01
N ARG A 296 6.30 0.11 -17.58
CA ARG A 296 5.17 -0.79 -17.34
C ARG A 296 5.59 -1.99 -16.48
N ARG A 297 6.23 -1.68 -15.35
CA ARG A 297 6.73 -2.68 -14.39
C ARG A 297 6.16 -2.44 -13.01
N TYR A 298 5.86 -3.51 -12.29
CA TYR A 298 5.58 -3.45 -10.86
C TYR A 298 6.84 -3.87 -10.11
N TYR A 299 7.14 -3.16 -9.02
CA TYR A 299 8.22 -3.51 -8.10
C TYR A 299 7.61 -3.78 -6.73
N LEU A 300 7.82 -4.97 -6.20
CA LEU A 300 7.28 -5.42 -4.93
C LEU A 300 8.45 -5.66 -3.97
N TYR A 301 8.51 -4.85 -2.91
CA TYR A 301 9.54 -4.89 -1.88
C TYR A 301 8.92 -5.49 -0.62
N PHE A 302 9.46 -6.61 -0.13
CA PHE A 302 8.91 -7.35 1.00
C PHE A 302 9.87 -7.42 2.20
N HIS A 303 9.34 -7.90 3.32
CA HIS A 303 10.05 -8.08 4.58
C HIS A 303 10.51 -6.80 5.28
N LEU A 304 9.92 -5.64 4.96
CA LEU A 304 10.36 -4.36 5.52
C LEU A 304 10.16 -4.29 7.05
N HIS A 305 10.98 -3.49 7.72
CA HIS A 305 10.79 -3.15 9.13
C HIS A 305 9.70 -2.06 9.27
N ASP A 306 9.89 -0.96 8.56
CA ASP A 306 8.99 0.20 8.52
C ASP A 306 8.86 0.74 7.09
N ILE A 307 7.92 1.67 6.87
CA ILE A 307 7.63 2.25 5.56
C ILE A 307 7.49 3.77 5.68
N MET A 308 8.12 4.48 4.75
CA MET A 308 8.15 5.95 4.67
C MET A 308 7.29 6.52 3.54
N VAL A 309 6.82 5.67 2.62
CA VAL A 309 5.94 6.05 1.51
C VAL A 309 4.47 5.76 1.80
N ARG A 310 3.57 6.35 1.00
CA ARG A 310 2.12 6.16 1.12
C ARG A 310 1.48 5.94 -0.25
N PRO A 311 0.40 5.15 -0.34
CA PRO A 311 -0.33 4.96 -1.58
C PRO A 311 -0.78 6.29 -2.21
N GLY A 312 -0.74 6.34 -3.54
CA GLY A 312 -1.11 7.52 -4.33
C GLY A 312 0.00 8.58 -4.49
N ALA A 313 1.15 8.42 -3.83
CA ALA A 313 2.31 9.28 -4.06
C ALA A 313 3.02 8.91 -5.37
N LEU A 314 3.51 9.92 -6.10
CA LEU A 314 4.46 9.76 -7.20
C LEU A 314 5.87 10.03 -6.65
N ILE A 315 6.74 9.03 -6.69
CA ILE A 315 8.09 9.11 -6.15
C ILE A 315 9.12 8.90 -7.28
N PRO A 316 10.25 9.61 -7.28
CA PRO A 316 11.33 9.36 -8.22
C PRO A 316 12.18 8.15 -7.82
N SER A 317 13.04 7.71 -8.73
CA SER A 317 14.19 6.84 -8.39
C SER A 317 15.05 7.48 -7.29
N GLY A 318 15.58 6.67 -6.38
CA GLY A 318 16.33 7.15 -5.22
C GLY A 318 15.47 7.68 -4.07
N TYR A 319 14.13 7.61 -4.15
CA TYR A 319 13.26 8.02 -3.05
C TYR A 319 13.26 6.96 -1.92
N PRO A 320 13.42 7.36 -0.64
CA PRO A 320 13.37 6.46 0.50
C PRO A 320 12.03 5.72 0.64
N LEU A 321 12.07 4.38 0.72
CA LEU A 321 10.89 3.53 0.87
C LEU A 321 10.60 3.16 2.33
N GLY A 322 11.66 2.97 3.13
CA GLY A 322 11.61 2.43 4.48
C GLY A 322 12.84 1.57 4.77
N HIS A 323 12.90 0.91 5.92
CA HIS A 323 14.04 0.07 6.29
C HIS A 323 13.79 -1.39 5.97
N GLY A 324 14.83 -2.12 5.57
CA GLY A 324 14.79 -3.57 5.50
C GLY A 324 14.51 -4.20 6.87
N GLY A 325 14.02 -5.43 6.91
CA GLY A 325 13.70 -6.12 8.16
C GLY A 325 13.47 -7.61 7.91
N ASN A 326 12.69 -8.24 8.79
CA ASN A 326 12.35 -9.66 8.69
C ASN A 326 10.86 -9.94 8.94
N THR A 327 9.98 -9.00 8.61
CA THR A 327 8.53 -9.24 8.79
C THR A 327 7.99 -10.22 7.74
N GLY A 328 6.91 -10.93 8.07
CA GLY A 328 6.38 -11.97 7.18
C GLY A 328 6.90 -13.35 7.56
N VAL A 329 6.02 -14.35 7.46
CA VAL A 329 6.32 -15.72 7.88
C VAL A 329 7.60 -16.27 7.23
N ASN A 330 7.88 -15.92 5.97
CA ASN A 330 9.06 -16.42 5.28
C ASN A 330 10.38 -15.89 5.90
N ALA A 331 10.45 -14.60 6.21
CA ALA A 331 11.67 -13.98 6.73
C ALA A 331 11.83 -14.14 8.26
N ARG A 332 10.75 -14.46 8.97
CA ARG A 332 10.81 -14.75 10.41
C ARG A 332 11.47 -16.08 10.74
N LYS A 333 11.57 -17.00 9.79
CA LYS A 333 12.18 -18.32 10.01
C LYS A 333 13.67 -18.18 10.38
N PRO A 334 14.20 -19.04 11.26
CA PRO A 334 15.61 -19.00 11.63
C PRO A 334 16.53 -19.10 10.41
N GLY A 335 17.39 -18.11 10.20
CA GLY A 335 18.32 -18.05 9.07
C GLY A 335 17.72 -17.52 7.76
N HIS A 336 16.47 -17.05 7.76
CA HIS A 336 15.80 -16.44 6.61
C HIS A 336 15.68 -14.91 6.72
N GLY A 337 16.29 -14.28 7.72
CA GLY A 337 16.32 -12.82 7.86
C GLY A 337 17.29 -12.13 6.90
N GLU A 338 17.66 -10.89 7.25
CA GLU A 338 18.79 -10.12 6.69
C GLU A 338 18.75 -9.91 5.17
N HIS A 339 17.58 -9.93 4.55
CA HIS A 339 17.44 -9.70 3.12
C HIS A 339 16.20 -8.87 2.76
N LEU A 340 16.27 -8.22 1.62
CA LEU A 340 15.12 -7.69 0.90
C LEU A 340 14.71 -8.72 -0.15
N HIS A 341 13.47 -9.20 -0.11
CA HIS A 341 12.88 -9.97 -1.21
C HIS A 341 12.26 -8.99 -2.21
N LEU A 342 12.79 -8.95 -3.42
CA LEU A 342 12.34 -8.09 -4.50
C LEU A 342 11.73 -8.90 -5.64
N GLU A 343 10.48 -8.59 -6.00
CA GLU A 343 9.86 -9.11 -7.21
C GLU A 343 9.63 -7.99 -8.23
N ILE A 344 9.86 -8.29 -9.51
CA ILE A 344 9.55 -7.37 -10.60
C ILE A 344 8.60 -8.05 -11.58
N TYR A 345 7.41 -7.47 -11.77
CA TYR A 345 6.45 -7.91 -12.78
C TYR A 345 6.52 -7.05 -14.03
N GLU A 346 6.82 -7.65 -15.17
CA GLU A 346 6.84 -6.99 -16.49
C GLU A 346 5.46 -7.11 -17.14
N ALA A 347 4.68 -6.03 -17.09
CA ALA A 347 3.29 -6.03 -17.56
C ALA A 347 3.15 -6.33 -19.04
N ALA A 348 4.08 -5.81 -19.86
CA ALA A 348 4.10 -6.02 -21.30
C ALA A 348 4.22 -7.52 -21.69
N LYS A 349 4.89 -8.31 -20.86
CA LYS A 349 5.07 -9.77 -21.07
C LYS A 349 4.21 -10.61 -20.12
N ALA A 350 3.38 -9.96 -19.29
CA ALA A 350 2.53 -10.59 -18.29
C ALA A 350 3.25 -11.64 -17.41
N ARG A 351 4.47 -11.33 -16.96
CA ARG A 351 5.31 -12.27 -16.20
C ARG A 351 6.12 -11.57 -15.11
N PHE A 352 6.47 -12.32 -14.08
CA PHE A 352 7.58 -11.94 -13.20
C PHE A 352 8.92 -12.18 -13.92
N LEU A 353 9.84 -11.24 -13.72
CA LEU A 353 11.24 -11.37 -14.12
C LEU A 353 11.90 -12.48 -13.28
N ARG A 354 12.90 -13.14 -13.86
CA ARG A 354 13.74 -14.09 -13.13
C ARG A 354 14.79 -13.37 -12.29
N ASN A 355 15.24 -14.01 -11.23
CA ASN A 355 16.33 -13.57 -10.35
C ASN A 355 17.50 -12.86 -11.06
N HIS A 356 18.09 -13.43 -12.13
CA HIS A 356 19.19 -12.84 -12.88
C HIS A 356 18.79 -11.57 -13.64
N GLU A 357 17.59 -11.54 -14.23
CA GLU A 357 17.05 -10.34 -14.88
C GLU A 357 16.82 -9.21 -13.87
N ILE A 358 16.46 -9.56 -12.62
CA ILE A 358 16.32 -8.59 -11.52
C ILE A 358 17.71 -8.12 -11.08
N ALA A 359 18.69 -9.03 -10.98
CA ALA A 359 20.05 -8.68 -10.59
C ALA A 359 20.68 -7.68 -11.58
N ASP A 360 20.48 -7.88 -12.89
CA ASP A 360 20.95 -6.97 -13.95
C ASP A 360 20.31 -5.57 -13.90
N ILE A 361 19.17 -5.42 -13.22
CA ILE A 361 18.50 -4.13 -13.01
C ILE A 361 19.06 -3.43 -11.76
N VAL A 362 19.46 -4.20 -10.74
CA VAL A 362 19.80 -3.68 -9.41
C VAL A 362 21.30 -3.39 -9.26
N PHE A 363 22.16 -4.21 -9.85
CA PHE A 363 23.63 -4.20 -9.71
C PHE A 363 24.31 -3.99 -11.06
#